data_AF-A0A968XKP3-F1
#
_entry.id   AF-A0A968XKP3-F1
#
_cell.length_a   1.000
_cell.length_b   1.000
_cell.length_c   1.000
_cell.angle_alpha   90.00
_cell.angle_beta   90.00
_cell.angle_gamma   90.00
#
_symmetry.space_group_name_H-M   'P 1'
#
loop_
_entity.id
_entity.type
_entity.pdbx_description
1 polymer ?
#
loop_
_entity_poly.entity_id
_entity_poly.type
_entity_poly.pdbx_seq_one_letter_code
_entity_poly.pdbx_strand_id
1 'polypeptide(L)'
;MNWFISENELNDLFDKTYNSLTENTATEDFYLKLRYITASIKHGHGGINLVQEEGVNYRLFSLAKSKKFIPFAIRILNNRVFVAVNTSANDKLTAGTEIVSINGESVNKIIEKQLSLMLANGQNTSFKYGNLEGYYQFHYLYQMMNRGVERFKIEAIPYNSKKKQTFEVDGELPQTISERFEKSQAKPSANTLTCCNIA
;
A
#
# COMPACT_ATOMS: atom_id res chain seq x y z
N MET A 1 12.54 7.79 27.15
CA MET A 1 12.38 7.15 25.83
C MET A 1 12.45 5.62 25.93
N ASN A 2 11.96 5.01 27.04
CA ASN A 2 12.19 3.58 27.35
C ASN A 2 10.87 2.79 27.54
N TRP A 3 9.73 3.33 27.07
CA TRP A 3 8.42 2.71 27.32
C TRP A 3 8.15 1.48 26.45
N PHE A 4 8.79 1.38 25.29
CA PHE A 4 8.47 0.35 24.28
C PHE A 4 9.67 -0.38 23.70
N ILE A 5 10.86 0.18 23.86
CA ILE A 5 12.16 -0.39 23.51
C ILE A 5 13.16 0.13 24.55
N SER A 6 14.02 -0.74 25.07
CA SER A 6 15.10 -0.33 25.98
C SER A 6 16.26 0.30 25.20
N GLU A 7 17.11 1.04 25.91
CA GLU A 7 18.33 1.61 25.31
C GLU A 7 19.25 0.52 24.73
N ASN A 8 19.44 -0.58 25.45
CA ASN A 8 20.25 -1.71 24.97
C ASN A 8 19.67 -2.36 23.71
N GLU A 9 18.36 -2.57 23.65
CA GLU A 9 17.70 -3.12 22.45
C GLU A 9 17.79 -2.16 21.26
N LEU A 10 17.67 -0.85 21.50
CA LEU A 10 17.79 0.15 20.45
C LEU A 10 19.23 0.24 19.94
N ASN A 11 20.23 0.23 20.81
CA ASN A 11 21.65 0.23 20.45
C ASN A 11 22.03 -1.02 19.67
N ASP A 12 21.60 -2.21 20.13
CA ASP A 12 21.81 -3.47 19.39
C ASP A 12 21.17 -3.43 18.00
N LEU A 13 19.98 -2.83 17.87
CA LEU A 13 19.33 -2.65 16.57
C LEU A 13 20.11 -1.70 15.65
N PHE A 14 20.66 -0.60 16.19
CA PHE A 14 21.54 0.29 15.43
C PHE A 14 22.81 -0.45 14.96
N ASP A 15 23.48 -1.18 15.86
CA ASP A 15 24.71 -1.91 15.54
C ASP A 15 24.46 -2.98 14.47
N LYS A 16 23.40 -3.79 14.62
CA LYS A 16 23.01 -4.79 13.62
C LYS A 16 22.67 -4.16 12.28
N THR A 17 21.99 -3.01 12.30
CA THR A 17 21.65 -2.31 11.07
C THR A 17 22.92 -1.79 10.40
N TYR A 18 23.79 -1.08 11.14
CA TYR A 18 25.04 -0.51 10.63
C TYR A 18 25.95 -1.59 10.04
N ASN A 19 26.15 -2.70 10.75
CA ASN A 19 26.98 -3.82 10.30
C ASN A 19 26.41 -4.57 9.08
N SER A 20 25.12 -4.37 8.77
CA SER A 20 24.49 -4.94 7.57
C SER A 20 24.60 -4.06 6.32
N LEU A 21 25.13 -2.84 6.45
CA LEU A 21 25.30 -1.90 5.34
C LEU A 21 26.63 -2.15 4.63
N THR A 22 26.62 -1.90 3.32
CA THR A 22 27.81 -1.95 2.45
C THR A 22 27.82 -0.70 1.58
N GLU A 23 28.95 -0.40 0.93
CA GLU A 23 29.06 0.72 -0.01
C GLU A 23 28.06 0.63 -1.18
N ASN A 24 27.60 -0.58 -1.51
CA ASN A 24 26.64 -0.84 -2.59
C ASN A 24 25.20 -1.00 -2.10
N THR A 25 24.91 -0.71 -0.82
CA THR A 25 23.53 -0.76 -0.33
C THR A 25 22.68 0.28 -1.04
N ALA A 26 21.59 -0.16 -1.67
CA ALA A 26 20.70 0.74 -2.39
C ALA A 26 19.95 1.68 -1.44
N THR A 27 19.61 2.87 -1.93
CA THR A 27 18.91 3.91 -1.16
C THR A 27 17.60 3.42 -0.56
N GLU A 28 16.79 2.65 -1.31
CA GLU A 28 15.55 2.08 -0.78
C GLU A 28 15.80 1.06 0.35
N ASP A 29 16.84 0.23 0.22
CA ASP A 29 17.18 -0.79 1.23
C ASP A 29 17.68 -0.10 2.52
N PHE A 30 18.50 0.94 2.39
CA PHE A 30 18.93 1.77 3.52
C PHE A 30 17.73 2.46 4.19
N TYR A 31 16.82 3.04 3.39
CA TYR A 31 15.62 3.67 3.90
C TYR A 31 14.72 2.71 4.67
N LEU A 32 14.46 1.51 4.14
CA LEU A 32 13.64 0.50 4.81
C LEU A 32 14.26 0.06 6.14
N LYS A 33 15.59 -0.07 6.21
CA LYS A 33 16.32 -0.35 7.46
C LYS A 33 16.12 0.76 8.48
N LEU A 34 16.31 2.03 8.12
CA LEU A 34 16.07 3.15 9.03
C LEU A 34 14.60 3.23 9.47
N ARG A 35 13.65 2.93 8.57
CA ARG A 35 12.22 2.93 8.87
C ARG A 35 11.86 1.82 9.86
N TYR A 36 12.55 0.68 9.80
CA TYR A 36 12.41 -0.39 10.80
C TYR A 36 12.90 0.05 12.19
N ILE A 37 14.03 0.77 12.27
CA ILE A 37 14.52 1.34 13.54
C ILE A 37 13.48 2.30 14.13
N THR A 38 13.01 3.27 13.34
CA THR A 38 12.05 4.27 13.85
C THR A 38 10.70 3.66 14.22
N ALA A 39 10.22 2.66 13.48
CA ALA A 39 9.02 1.90 13.82
C ALA A 39 9.16 1.12 15.14
N SER A 40 10.37 0.66 15.48
CA SER A 40 10.65 -0.09 16.71
C SER A 40 10.54 0.77 17.98
N ILE A 41 10.67 2.09 17.85
CA ILE A 41 10.45 3.07 18.94
C ILE A 41 8.95 3.16 19.31
N LYS A 42 8.05 2.78 18.40
CA LYS A 42 6.58 2.81 18.56
C LYS A 42 6.02 4.21 18.87
N HIS A 43 6.59 5.23 18.23
CA HIS A 43 6.11 6.61 18.27
C HIS A 43 5.44 7.01 16.94
N GLY A 44 4.21 7.54 16.98
CA GLY A 44 3.40 7.74 15.78
C GLY A 44 3.76 8.96 14.94
N HIS A 45 4.64 9.84 15.45
CA HIS A 45 4.99 11.11 14.79
C HIS A 45 6.49 11.22 14.47
N GLY A 46 7.28 10.17 14.73
CA GLY A 46 8.73 10.15 14.51
C GLY A 46 9.14 9.55 13.16
N GLY A 47 8.36 9.80 12.11
CA GLY A 47 8.59 9.20 10.80
C GLY A 47 9.77 9.78 10.06
N ILE A 48 10.32 8.98 9.14
CA ILE A 48 11.31 9.41 8.16
C ILE A 48 10.76 9.22 6.76
N ASN A 49 11.11 10.15 5.87
CA ASN A 49 10.71 10.10 4.46
C ASN A 49 11.96 10.18 3.59
N LEU A 50 11.95 9.45 2.48
CA LEU A 50 12.89 9.72 1.40
C LEU A 50 12.56 11.09 0.80
N VAL A 51 13.60 11.78 0.33
CA VAL A 51 13.40 12.93 -0.55
C VAL A 51 12.78 12.38 -1.84
N GLN A 52 11.60 12.86 -2.17
CA GLN A 52 10.84 12.39 -3.32
C GLN A 52 10.10 13.54 -3.98
N GLU A 53 9.77 13.35 -5.26
CA GLU A 53 8.85 14.23 -5.97
C GLU A 53 7.51 14.32 -5.23
N GLU A 54 6.88 15.50 -5.28
CA GLU A 54 5.52 15.67 -4.80
C GLU A 54 4.59 14.69 -5.52
N GLY A 55 3.77 13.95 -4.76
CA GLY A 55 2.77 13.07 -5.34
C GLY A 55 1.64 13.84 -6.05
N VAL A 56 0.68 13.10 -6.59
CA VAL A 56 -0.35 13.69 -7.48
C VAL A 56 -1.47 14.38 -6.70
N ASN A 57 -1.78 13.88 -5.51
CA ASN A 57 -2.79 14.45 -4.61
C ASN A 57 -2.54 13.97 -3.17
N TYR A 58 -3.37 14.38 -2.22
CA TYR A 58 -3.23 14.01 -0.80
C TYR A 58 -3.35 12.51 -0.51
N ARG A 59 -3.95 11.69 -1.38
CA ARG A 59 -4.06 10.23 -1.22
C ARG A 59 -2.85 9.48 -1.76
N LEU A 60 -2.26 10.00 -2.82
CA LEU A 60 -1.16 9.40 -3.56
C LEU A 60 0.16 10.15 -3.31
N PHE A 61 0.22 10.95 -2.24
CA PHE A 61 1.31 11.89 -2.00
C PHE A 61 2.68 11.20 -1.89
N SER A 62 2.72 9.96 -1.41
CA SER A 62 3.94 9.16 -1.29
C SER A 62 4.34 8.45 -2.59
N LEU A 63 3.49 8.40 -3.61
CA LEU A 63 3.78 7.66 -4.84
C LEU A 63 4.53 8.54 -5.82
N ALA A 64 5.73 8.12 -6.22
CA ALA A 64 6.53 8.81 -7.23
C ALA A 64 5.81 8.82 -8.59
N LYS A 65 5.70 9.99 -9.22
CA LYS A 65 4.98 10.21 -10.49
C LYS A 65 5.54 9.43 -11.67
N SER A 66 6.79 9.00 -11.58
CA SER A 66 7.53 8.26 -12.61
C SER A 66 7.49 6.73 -12.43
N LYS A 67 6.95 6.21 -11.32
CA LYS A 67 6.90 4.77 -11.04
C LYS A 67 5.47 4.24 -11.20
N LYS A 68 5.33 2.99 -11.63
CA LYS A 68 4.04 2.28 -11.68
C LYS A 68 3.77 1.53 -10.38
N PHE A 69 2.49 1.44 -10.02
CA PHE A 69 2.04 0.78 -8.79
C PHE A 69 0.88 -0.17 -9.07
N ILE A 70 0.59 -1.04 -8.10
CA ILE A 70 -0.63 -1.87 -8.13
C ILE A 70 -1.85 -0.94 -8.27
N PRO A 71 -2.70 -1.13 -9.30
CA PRO A 71 -3.74 -0.18 -9.64
C PRO A 71 -5.07 -0.47 -8.93
N PHE A 72 -5.04 -0.65 -7.61
CA PHE A 72 -6.23 -0.91 -6.79
C PHE A 72 -6.26 -0.02 -5.56
N ALA A 73 -7.38 0.62 -5.26
CA ALA A 73 -7.61 1.01 -3.87
C ALA A 73 -7.99 -0.25 -3.08
N ILE A 74 -7.38 -0.47 -1.92
CA ILE A 74 -7.59 -1.69 -1.13
C ILE A 74 -8.37 -1.43 0.16
N ARG A 75 -8.88 -2.52 0.74
CA ARG A 75 -9.27 -2.63 2.16
C ARG A 75 -8.52 -3.78 2.80
N ILE A 76 -8.12 -3.61 4.06
CA ILE A 76 -7.48 -4.65 4.87
C ILE A 76 -8.42 -5.01 6.01
N LEU A 77 -8.94 -6.24 5.98
CA LEU A 77 -9.87 -6.75 7.00
C LEU A 77 -9.36 -8.10 7.50
N ASN A 78 -9.08 -8.22 8.80
CA ASN A 78 -8.58 -9.46 9.42
C ASN A 78 -7.38 -10.04 8.66
N ASN A 79 -6.39 -9.19 8.38
CA ASN A 79 -5.18 -9.49 7.60
C ASN A 79 -5.40 -9.90 6.14
N ARG A 80 -6.63 -9.85 5.63
CA ARG A 80 -6.95 -10.13 4.24
C ARG A 80 -7.07 -8.83 3.45
N VAL A 81 -6.67 -8.86 2.19
CA VAL A 81 -6.70 -7.68 1.30
C VAL A 81 -7.84 -7.84 0.31
N PHE A 82 -8.66 -6.80 0.18
CA PHE A 82 -9.76 -6.76 -0.77
C PHE A 82 -9.60 -5.56 -1.69
N VAL A 83 -9.96 -5.74 -2.97
CA VAL A 83 -10.11 -4.63 -3.90
C VAL A 83 -11.33 -3.80 -3.48
N ALA A 84 -11.12 -2.52 -3.20
CA ALA A 84 -12.18 -1.55 -2.93
C ALA A 84 -12.60 -0.82 -4.20
N VAL A 85 -11.60 -0.41 -4.99
CA VAL A 85 -11.79 0.23 -6.30
C VAL A 85 -10.72 -0.32 -7.23
N ASN A 86 -11.13 -0.75 -8.42
CA ASN A 86 -10.20 -1.15 -9.46
C ASN A 86 -9.95 0.03 -10.40
N THR A 87 -8.69 0.45 -10.49
CA THR A 87 -8.24 1.51 -11.40
C THR A 87 -7.33 0.98 -12.51
N SER A 88 -7.25 -0.34 -12.69
CA SER A 88 -6.52 -0.97 -13.78
C SER A 88 -7.34 -0.95 -15.09
N ALA A 89 -6.68 -1.28 -16.20
CA ALA A 89 -7.37 -1.53 -17.47
C ALA A 89 -8.16 -2.87 -17.48
N ASN A 90 -7.89 -3.77 -16.54
CA ASN A 90 -8.53 -5.09 -16.44
C ASN A 90 -9.71 -5.02 -15.45
N ASP A 91 -10.94 -5.04 -15.96
CA ASP A 91 -12.16 -4.91 -15.18
C ASP A 91 -12.58 -6.16 -14.40
N LYS A 92 -11.88 -7.30 -14.57
CA LYS A 92 -12.25 -8.58 -13.95
C LYS A 92 -12.08 -8.60 -12.43
N LEU A 93 -11.18 -7.78 -11.89
CA LEU A 93 -10.90 -7.69 -10.46
C LEU A 93 -11.81 -6.62 -9.83
N THR A 94 -13.10 -6.94 -9.68
CA THR A 94 -14.10 -5.99 -9.17
C THR A 94 -13.99 -5.77 -7.66
N ALA A 95 -14.68 -4.74 -7.15
CA ALA A 95 -14.78 -4.48 -5.73
C ALA A 95 -15.27 -5.73 -4.96
N GLY A 96 -14.65 -6.02 -3.82
CA GLY A 96 -14.89 -7.22 -3.02
C GLY A 96 -14.06 -8.44 -3.43
N THR A 97 -13.28 -8.35 -4.51
CA THR A 97 -12.30 -9.39 -4.87
C THR A 97 -11.21 -9.48 -3.79
N GLU A 98 -10.98 -10.67 -3.26
CA GLU A 98 -9.92 -10.92 -2.28
C GLU A 98 -8.60 -11.18 -3.00
N ILE A 99 -7.56 -10.41 -2.69
CA ILE A 99 -6.20 -10.65 -3.14
C ILE A 99 -5.56 -11.64 -2.18
N VAL A 100 -5.04 -12.76 -2.70
CA VAL A 100 -4.42 -13.84 -1.92
C VAL A 100 -2.91 -13.77 -1.99
N SER A 101 -2.34 -13.48 -3.15
CA SER A 101 -0.90 -13.30 -3.33
C SER A 101 -0.58 -12.31 -4.44
N ILE A 102 0.59 -11.70 -4.34
CA ILE A 102 1.14 -10.78 -5.33
C ILE A 102 2.55 -11.28 -5.66
N ASN A 103 2.81 -11.55 -6.94
CA ASN A 103 4.09 -12.09 -7.42
C ASN A 103 4.54 -13.37 -6.67
N GLY A 104 3.57 -14.21 -6.28
CA GLY A 104 3.83 -15.46 -5.57
C GLY A 104 4.02 -15.32 -4.06
N GLU A 105 4.07 -14.11 -3.51
CA GLU A 105 4.09 -13.89 -2.06
C GLU A 105 2.67 -13.66 -1.52
N SER A 106 2.28 -14.42 -0.49
CA SER A 106 0.97 -14.26 0.15
C SER A 106 0.81 -12.86 0.74
N VAL A 107 -0.37 -12.25 0.58
CA VAL A 107 -0.62 -10.89 1.12
C VAL A 107 -0.43 -10.79 2.63
N ASN A 108 -0.67 -11.87 3.39
CA ASN A 108 -0.43 -11.88 4.83
C ASN A 108 1.04 -11.61 5.18
N LYS A 109 1.97 -12.24 4.46
CA LYS A 109 3.42 -12.02 4.63
C LYS A 109 3.83 -10.61 4.20
N ILE A 110 3.25 -10.11 3.11
CA ILE A 110 3.48 -8.74 2.65
C ILE A 110 3.03 -7.74 3.73
N ILE A 111 1.81 -7.91 4.26
CA ILE A 111 1.28 -7.08 5.36
C ILE A 111 2.20 -7.17 6.58
N GLU A 112 2.59 -8.35 7.01
CA GLU A 112 3.47 -8.53 8.17
C GLU A 112 4.79 -7.76 8.01
N LYS A 113 5.45 -7.91 6.86
CA LYS A 113 6.66 -7.15 6.51
C LYS A 113 6.40 -5.64 6.58
N GLN A 114 5.31 -5.16 5.98
CA GLN A 114 4.99 -3.74 5.94
C GLN A 114 4.63 -3.17 7.32
N LEU A 115 3.91 -3.91 8.16
CA LEU A 115 3.56 -3.49 9.52
C LEU A 115 4.79 -3.36 10.42
N SER A 116 5.86 -4.11 10.15
CA SER A 116 7.15 -3.94 10.84
C SER A 116 7.83 -2.60 10.51
N LEU A 117 7.47 -1.98 9.38
CA LEU A 117 7.95 -0.68 8.91
C LEU A 117 6.98 0.47 9.24
N MET A 118 5.85 0.18 9.91
CA MET A 118 4.87 1.18 10.27
C MET A 118 5.10 1.68 11.69
N LEU A 119 5.08 3.01 11.83
CA LEU A 119 5.00 3.68 13.12
C LEU A 119 3.75 3.24 13.87
N ALA A 120 3.82 3.31 15.20
CA ALA A 120 2.72 2.96 16.08
C ALA A 120 2.48 4.08 17.09
N ASN A 121 1.29 4.13 17.66
CA ASN A 121 1.03 4.88 18.89
C ASN A 121 1.10 3.91 20.07
N GLY A 122 2.33 3.58 20.50
CA GLY A 122 2.59 2.52 21.48
C GLY A 122 2.29 1.14 20.93
N GLN A 123 1.51 0.33 21.66
CA GLN A 123 1.17 -1.05 21.26
C GLN A 123 -0.07 -1.13 20.36
N ASN A 124 -0.64 0.00 19.93
CA ASN A 124 -1.84 0.03 19.10
C ASN A 124 -1.56 -0.45 17.67
N THR A 125 -1.98 -1.68 17.37
CA THR A 125 -1.85 -2.30 16.04
C THR A 125 -2.87 -1.77 15.04
N SER A 126 -4.08 -1.41 15.47
CA SER A 126 -5.13 -0.84 14.59
C SER A 126 -4.67 0.44 13.90
N PHE A 127 -3.86 1.27 14.59
CA PHE A 127 -3.25 2.45 13.97
C PHE A 127 -2.36 2.07 12.78
N LYS A 128 -1.57 0.99 12.90
CA LYS A 128 -0.72 0.51 11.80
C LYS A 128 -1.53 0.08 10.59
N TYR A 129 -2.59 -0.70 10.80
CA TYR A 129 -3.48 -1.14 9.72
C TYR A 129 -4.18 0.04 9.03
N GLY A 130 -4.70 1.00 9.81
CA GLY A 130 -5.33 2.19 9.26
C GLY A 130 -4.38 3.04 8.42
N ASN A 131 -3.13 3.20 8.85
CA ASN A 131 -2.11 3.89 8.06
C ASN A 131 -1.69 3.10 6.82
N LEU A 132 -1.61 1.77 6.91
CA LEU A 132 -1.19 0.93 5.79
C LEU A 132 -2.22 0.90 4.65
N GLU A 133 -3.51 0.82 5.01
CA GLU A 133 -4.63 0.95 4.09
C GLU A 133 -4.76 2.38 3.54
N GLY A 134 -4.56 3.37 4.41
CA GLY A 134 -4.64 4.79 4.08
C GLY A 134 -3.53 5.26 3.15
N TYR A 135 -3.82 6.32 2.40
CA TYR A 135 -2.85 7.07 1.59
C TYR A 135 -1.92 6.20 0.71
N TYR A 136 -2.43 5.07 0.22
CA TYR A 136 -1.69 4.11 -0.61
C TYR A 136 -0.35 3.64 0.00
N GLN A 137 -0.22 3.60 1.34
CA GLN A 137 1.03 3.17 1.98
C GLN A 137 1.39 1.71 1.69
N PHE A 138 0.40 0.81 1.59
CA PHE A 138 0.63 -0.56 1.11
C PHE A 138 1.35 -0.58 -0.25
N HIS A 139 0.94 0.28 -1.17
CA HIS A 139 1.48 0.36 -2.53
C HIS A 139 2.89 0.93 -2.52
N TYR A 140 3.08 2.01 -1.78
CA TYR A 140 4.38 2.64 -1.60
C TYR A 140 5.40 1.64 -1.04
N LEU A 141 5.08 1.00 0.09
CA LEU A 141 5.98 0.04 0.72
C LEU A 141 6.21 -1.20 -0.13
N TYR A 142 5.18 -1.68 -0.85
CA TYR A 142 5.36 -2.78 -1.78
C TYR A 142 6.42 -2.44 -2.84
N GLN A 143 6.35 -1.24 -3.43
CA GLN A 143 7.30 -0.80 -4.46
C GLN A 143 8.71 -0.54 -3.91
N MET A 144 8.83 -0.07 -2.66
CA MET A 144 10.13 0.07 -2.00
C MET A 144 10.80 -1.30 -1.78
N MET A 145 10.04 -2.32 -1.40
CA MET A 145 10.55 -3.67 -1.19
C MET A 145 10.76 -4.45 -2.50
N ASN A 146 10.05 -4.09 -3.57
CA ASN A 146 10.05 -4.79 -4.86
C ASN A 146 10.36 -3.80 -6.00
N ARG A 147 11.63 -3.40 -6.08
CA ARG A 147 12.10 -2.37 -7.01
C ARG A 147 11.86 -2.77 -8.47
N GLY A 148 11.41 -1.80 -9.27
CA GLY A 148 11.26 -1.95 -10.73
C GLY A 148 10.12 -2.87 -11.18
N VAL A 149 9.28 -3.35 -10.27
CA VAL A 149 8.11 -4.15 -10.66
C VAL A 149 7.07 -3.23 -11.31
N GLU A 150 6.73 -3.52 -12.56
CA GLU A 150 5.70 -2.81 -13.32
C GLU A 150 4.52 -3.69 -13.73
N ARG A 151 4.63 -5.01 -13.57
CA ARG A 151 3.56 -5.99 -13.82
C ARG A 151 3.42 -6.90 -12.61
N PHE A 152 2.19 -7.19 -12.24
CA PHE A 152 1.85 -7.93 -11.05
C PHE A 152 1.07 -9.18 -11.40
N LYS A 153 1.60 -10.33 -10.97
CA LYS A 153 0.86 -11.59 -10.99
C LYS A 153 0.02 -11.68 -9.72
N ILE A 154 -1.27 -11.46 -9.86
CA ILE A 154 -2.23 -11.42 -8.77
C ILE A 154 -2.98 -12.74 -8.69
N GLU A 155 -2.81 -13.48 -7.61
CA GLU A 155 -3.76 -14.54 -7.27
C GLU A 155 -4.89 -13.94 -6.44
N ALA A 156 -6.12 -14.14 -6.88
CA ALA A 156 -7.29 -13.58 -6.22
C ALA A 156 -8.48 -14.53 -6.21
N ILE A 157 -9.42 -14.30 -5.30
CA ILE A 157 -10.74 -14.91 -5.28
C ILE A 157 -11.72 -13.81 -5.70
N PRO A 158 -12.20 -13.82 -6.95
CA PRO A 158 -13.14 -12.81 -7.44
C PRO A 158 -14.39 -12.73 -6.56
N TYR A 159 -15.04 -11.56 -6.53
CA TYR A 159 -16.27 -11.39 -5.77
C TYR A 159 -17.31 -12.45 -6.16
N ASN A 160 -17.98 -13.03 -5.15
CA ASN A 160 -18.91 -14.17 -5.28
C ASN A 160 -18.34 -15.47 -5.87
N SER A 161 -17.02 -15.59 -6.04
CA SER A 161 -16.35 -16.83 -6.40
C SER A 161 -15.91 -17.60 -5.15
N LYS A 162 -15.78 -18.92 -5.27
CA LYS A 162 -15.06 -19.78 -4.31
C LYS A 162 -13.72 -20.28 -4.86
N LYS A 163 -13.43 -20.01 -6.14
CA LYS A 163 -12.23 -20.48 -6.83
C LYS A 163 -11.22 -19.34 -6.91
N LYS A 164 -9.98 -19.65 -6.54
CA LYS A 164 -8.82 -18.80 -6.81
C LYS A 164 -8.57 -18.76 -8.33
N GLN A 165 -8.23 -17.58 -8.82
CA GLN A 165 -7.83 -17.32 -10.19
C GLN A 165 -6.56 -16.47 -10.20
N THR A 166 -5.80 -16.54 -11.29
CA THR A 166 -4.58 -15.75 -11.48
C THR A 166 -4.80 -14.72 -12.57
N PHE A 167 -4.36 -13.49 -12.31
CA PHE A 167 -4.48 -12.36 -13.21
C PHE A 167 -3.11 -11.73 -13.40
N GLU A 168 -2.74 -11.46 -14.64
CA GLU A 168 -1.63 -10.56 -14.95
C GLU A 168 -2.20 -9.15 -15.02
N VAL A 169 -1.64 -8.25 -14.21
CA VAL A 169 -2.11 -6.86 -14.08
C VAL A 169 -0.94 -5.95 -14.33
N ASP A 170 -1.02 -5.10 -15.36
CA ASP A 170 -0.04 -4.04 -15.54
C ASP A 170 -0.24 -2.95 -14.48
N GLY A 171 0.87 -2.45 -13.94
CA GLY A 171 0.86 -1.33 -13.02
C GLY A 171 0.49 -0.04 -13.71
N GLU A 172 -0.03 0.90 -12.92
CA GLU A 172 -0.46 2.21 -13.42
C GLU A 172 0.31 3.34 -12.75
N LEU A 173 0.48 4.44 -13.48
CA LEU A 173 1.05 5.66 -12.93
C LEU A 173 0.07 6.29 -11.92
N PRO A 174 0.55 6.97 -10.87
CA PRO A 174 -0.31 7.63 -9.89
C PRO A 174 -1.35 8.58 -10.49
N GLN A 175 -1.03 9.25 -11.59
CA GLN A 175 -1.93 10.14 -12.32
C GLN A 175 -3.14 9.35 -12.86
N THR A 176 -2.88 8.24 -13.55
CA THR A 176 -3.90 7.35 -14.09
C THR A 176 -4.73 6.71 -12.97
N ILE A 177 -4.10 6.32 -11.87
CA ILE A 177 -4.80 5.81 -10.67
C ILE A 177 -5.75 6.88 -10.13
N SER A 178 -5.30 8.13 -9.98
CA SER A 178 -6.12 9.25 -9.49
C SER A 178 -7.35 9.47 -10.37
N GLU A 179 -7.13 9.63 -11.68
CA GLU A 179 -8.19 9.93 -12.64
C GLU A 179 -9.27 8.83 -12.68
N ARG A 180 -8.85 7.57 -12.70
CA ARG A 180 -9.79 6.43 -12.73
C ARG A 180 -10.49 6.25 -11.39
N PHE A 181 -9.80 6.52 -10.28
CA PHE A 181 -10.42 6.51 -8.95
C PHE A 181 -11.51 7.58 -8.87
N GLU A 182 -11.24 8.82 -9.27
CA GLU A 182 -12.24 9.91 -9.27
C GLU A 182 -13.45 9.58 -10.15
N LYS A 183 -13.21 9.04 -11.36
CA LYS A 183 -14.29 8.57 -12.24
C LYS A 183 -15.17 7.49 -11.59
N SER A 184 -14.58 6.57 -10.81
CA SER A 184 -15.34 5.55 -10.08
C SER A 184 -16.24 6.10 -8.97
N GLN A 185 -15.92 7.29 -8.44
CA GLN A 185 -16.67 7.94 -7.36
C GLN A 185 -17.73 8.92 -7.88
N ALA A 186 -17.62 9.36 -9.15
CA ALA A 186 -18.63 10.18 -9.77
C ALA A 186 -19.96 9.40 -9.84
N LYS A 187 -20.97 9.84 -9.09
CA LYS A 187 -22.34 9.31 -9.23
C LYS A 187 -22.75 9.46 -10.70
N PRO A 188 -23.47 8.50 -11.29
CA PRO A 188 -24.15 8.75 -12.56
C PRO A 188 -24.97 10.02 -12.40
N SER A 189 -24.78 11.01 -13.29
CA SER A 189 -25.70 12.13 -13.35
C SER A 189 -27.10 11.54 -13.44
N ALA A 190 -27.98 11.89 -12.50
CA ALA A 190 -29.39 11.58 -12.64
C ALA A 190 -29.80 12.12 -14.01
N ASN A 191 -30.00 11.23 -14.99
CA ASN A 191 -30.63 11.60 -16.24
C ASN A 191 -31.93 12.28 -15.82
N THR A 192 -32.05 13.53 -16.26
CA THR A 192 -33.27 14.33 -16.22
C THR A 192 -34.41 13.41 -16.59
N LEU A 193 -35.19 13.00 -15.59
CA LEU A 193 -36.55 12.53 -15.81
C LEU A 193 -37.27 13.75 -16.35
N THR A 194 -37.23 13.92 -17.67
CA THR A 194 -38.22 14.68 -18.39
C THR A 194 -39.52 13.97 -18.07
N CYS A 195 -40.24 14.43 -17.05
CA CYS A 195 -41.63 14.07 -16.88
C CYS A 195 -42.29 14.36 -18.22
N CYS A 196 -42.64 13.30 -18.95
CA CYS A 196 -43.66 13.36 -19.96
C CYS A 196 -44.83 14.10 -19.34
N ASN A 197 -45.16 15.26 -19.89
CA ASN A 197 -46.49 15.83 -19.76
C ASN A 197 -47.47 14.77 -20.27
N ILE A 198 -48.11 14.08 -19.34
CA ILE A 198 -49.27 13.25 -19.63
C ILE A 198 -50.48 14.19 -19.52
N ALA A 199 -51.10 14.38 -20.69
CA ALA A 199 -52.46 14.83 -20.98
C ALA A 199 -52.91 16.18 -20.38
#